data_AF-A0A2X2BVZ7-F1
#
_entry.id   AF-A0A2X2BVZ7-F1
#
_cell.length_a   1.000
_cell.length_b   1.000
_cell.length_c   1.000
_cell.angle_alpha   90.00
_cell.angle_beta   90.00
_cell.angle_gamma   90.00
#
_symmetry.space_group_name_H-M   'P 1'
#
loop_
_entity.id
_entity.type
_entity.pdbx_description
1 polymer ?
#
loop_
_entity_poly.entity_id
_entity_poly.type
_entity_poly.pdbx_seq_one_letter_code
_entity_poly.pdbx_strand_id
1 'polypeptide(L)' 'MIKDSKLKVQAQIQGEQVRVTGKSRDDLQAVMKLVREGELGQPFQFTNFRD' A
#
# COMPACT_ATOMS: atom_id res chain seq x y z
N MET A 1 3.28 -9.29 3.75
CA MET A 1 2.55 -8.18 4.41
C MET A 1 1.31 -7.74 3.63
N ILE A 2 1.43 -7.04 2.49
CA ILE A 2 0.24 -6.56 1.75
C ILE A 2 -0.60 -7.72 1.17
N LYS A 3 0.03 -8.74 0.56
CA LYS A 3 -0.69 -9.93 0.06
C LYS A 3 -1.29 -10.80 1.16
N ASP A 4 -0.69 -10.80 2.34
CA ASP A 4 -1.15 -11.62 3.49
C ASP A 4 -2.32 -10.97 4.23
N SER A 5 -2.51 -9.65 4.06
CA SER A 5 -3.60 -8.90 4.69
C SER A 5 -5.01 -9.26 4.18
N LYS A 6 -5.12 -10.14 3.16
CA LYS A 6 -6.38 -10.51 2.47
C LYS A 6 -7.18 -9.33 1.89
N LEU A 7 -6.61 -8.11 1.91
CA LEU A 7 -7.22 -6.93 1.32
C LEU A 7 -7.32 -7.10 -0.21
N LYS A 8 -8.40 -6.62 -0.82
CA LYS A 8 -8.63 -6.72 -2.28
C LYS A 8 -7.85 -5.65 -3.04
N VAL A 9 -6.54 -5.62 -2.80
CA VAL A 9 -5.59 -4.65 -3.33
C VAL A 9 -4.46 -5.37 -4.05
N GLN A 10 -4.03 -4.79 -5.16
CA GLN A 10 -2.95 -5.28 -5.98
C GLN A 10 -1.75 -4.35 -5.81
N ALA A 11 -0.64 -4.90 -5.30
CA ALA A 11 0.63 -4.20 -5.24
C ALA A 11 1.49 -4.59 -6.45
N GLN A 12 2.00 -3.58 -7.16
CA GLN A 12 2.92 -3.72 -8.28
C GLN A 12 4.19 -2.92 -7.99
N ILE A 13 5.35 -3.47 -8.32
CA ILE A 13 6.64 -2.80 -8.18
C ILE A 13 6.94 -2.11 -9.51
N GLN A 14 7.16 -0.79 -9.46
CA GLN A 14 7.52 0.06 -10.60
C GLN A 14 8.89 0.67 -10.35
N GLY A 15 9.95 -0.06 -10.74
CA GLY A 15 11.32 0.32 -10.42
C GLY A 15 11.54 0.33 -8.91
N GLU A 16 11.79 1.53 -8.36
CA GLU A 16 12.01 1.74 -6.92
C GLU A 16 10.73 2.12 -6.15
N GLN A 17 9.58 2.23 -6.83
CA GLN A 17 8.30 2.59 -6.22
C GLN A 17 7.35 1.40 -6.18
N VAL A 18 6.47 1.37 -5.17
CA VAL A 18 5.40 0.37 -5.07
C VAL A 18 4.07 1.06 -5.33
N ARG A 19 3.39 0.67 -6.41
CA ARG A 19 2.02 1.10 -6.71
C ARG A 19 1.05 0.12 -6.07
N VAL A 20 0.13 0.65 -5.26
CA VAL A 20 -0.98 -0.11 -4.70
C VAL A 20 -2.28 0.35 -5.35
N THR A 21 -3.00 -0.56 -6.01
CA THR A 21 -4.28 -0.30 -6.65
C THR A 21 -5.36 -1.15 -5.98
N GLY A 22 -6.51 -0.57 -5.68
CA GLY A 22 -7.61 -1.25 -5.01
C GLY A 22 -8.95 -0.71 -5.48
N LYS A 23 -10.00 -1.53 -5.43
CA LYS A 23 -11.36 -1.09 -5.76
C LYS A 23 -12.04 -0.34 -4.61
N SER A 24 -11.64 -0.65 -3.37
CA SER A 24 -12.17 -0.01 -2.16
C SER A 24 -11.17 0.97 -1.60
N ARG A 25 -11.64 2.17 -1.27
CA ARG A 25 -10.83 3.19 -0.58
C ARG A 25 -10.46 2.74 0.83
N ASP A 26 -11.32 1.97 1.49
CA ASP A 26 -11.05 1.45 2.84
C ASP A 26 -9.87 0.48 2.84
N ASP A 27 -9.80 -0.40 1.84
CA ASP A 27 -8.68 -1.33 1.70
C ASP A 27 -7.36 -0.57 1.42
N LEU A 28 -7.40 0.49 0.61
CA LEU A 28 -6.24 1.33 0.35
C LEU A 28 -5.72 2.03 1.62
N GLN A 29 -6.64 2.55 2.44
CA GLN A 29 -6.30 3.16 3.73
C GLN A 29 -5.73 2.12 4.72
N ALA A 30 -6.30 0.92 4.75
CA ALA A 30 -5.81 -0.18 5.59
C ALA A 30 -4.38 -0.60 5.21
N VAL A 31 -4.05 -0.67 3.92
CA VAL A 31 -2.67 -0.91 3.47
C VAL A 31 -1.72 0.19 3.93
N MET A 32 -2.10 1.46 3.81
CA MET A 32 -1.25 2.59 4.23
C MET A 32 -0.94 2.52 5.73
N LYS A 33 -1.95 2.17 6.54
CA LYS A 33 -1.76 1.97 7.98
C LYS A 33 -0.83 0.79 8.25
N LEU A 34 -1.04 -0.35 7.58
CA LEU A 34 -0.20 -1.54 7.73
C LEU A 34 1.25 -1.32 7.31
N VAL A 35 1.50 -0.51 6.29
CA VAL A 35 2.86 -0.13 5.84
C VAL A 35 3.50 0.87 6.80
N ARG A 36 2.72 1.76 7.44
CA ARG A 36 3.23 2.67 8.49
C ARG A 36 3.55 1.94 9.80
N GLU A 37 2.72 0.96 10.17
CA GLU A 37 2.89 0.14 11.38
C GLU A 37 3.95 -0.96 11.19
N GLY A 38 4.15 -1.42 9.95
CA GLY A 38 5.29 -2.26 9.61
C GLY A 38 6.55 -1.45 9.77
N GLU A 39 7.34 -1.73 10.81
CA GLU A 39 8.67 -1.15 11.06
C GLU A 39 9.66 -1.54 9.95
N LEU A 40 9.45 -0.99 8.75
CA LEU A 40 10.24 -1.25 7.57
C LEU A 40 11.55 -0.45 7.57
N GLY A 41 11.92 0.15 8.71
CA GLY A 41 13.21 0.81 8.95
C GLY A 41 13.45 2.09 8.14
N GLN A 42 12.50 2.52 7.30
CA GLN A 42 12.64 3.69 6.44
C GLN A 42 11.29 4.45 6.32
N PRO A 43 11.33 5.78 6.17
CA PRO A 43 10.13 6.58 5.97
C PRO A 43 9.55 6.35 4.57
N PHE A 44 8.30 5.91 4.50
CA PHE A 44 7.55 5.79 3.23
C PHE A 44 6.70 7.04 2.98
N GLN A 45 6.74 7.51 1.74
CA GLN A 45 5.86 8.58 1.27
C GLN A 45 4.76 7.96 0.41
N PHE A 46 3.51 8.24 0.75
CA PHE A 46 2.35 7.85 -0.06
C PHE A 46 1.98 9.04 -0.93
N THR A 47 2.30 8.98 -2.22
CA THR A 47 2.04 10.04 -3.19
C THR A 47 1.16 9.51 -4.32
N ASN A 48 0.61 10.42 -5.14
CA ASN A 48 -0.14 10.05 -6.37
C ASN A 48 -1.42 9.24 -6.10
N PHE A 49 -2.30 9.76 -5.24
CA PHE A 49 -3.66 9.25 -5.08
C PHE A 49 -4.44 9.52 -6.37
N ARG A 50 -4.99 8.46 -6.97
CA ARG A 50 -5.80 8.53 -8.20
C ARG A 50 -7.12 7.80 -7.95
N ASP A 51 -8.21 8.37 -8.45
CA ASP A 51 -9.51 7.68 -8.61
C ASP A 51 -9.46 6.67 -9.76
#